data_AF-A0AAZ3RBC7-F1
#
_entry.id   AF-A0AAZ3RBC7-F1
#
_cell.length_a   1.000
_cell.length_b   1.000
_cell.length_c   1.000
_cell.angle_alpha   90.00
_cell.angle_beta   90.00
_cell.angle_gamma   90.00
#
_symmetry.space_group_name_H-M   'P 1'
#
loop_
_entity.id
_entity.type
_entity.pdbx_description
1 polymer ?
#
loop_
_entity_poly.entity_id
_entity_poly.type
_entity_poly.pdbx_seq_one_letter_code
_entity_poly.pdbx_strand_id
1 'polypeptide(L)'
;MEFEKDVEVKGLPAYRFTPPRDVLASKEENPANEGFCVSPKECLGSGVLKVSVCKKGAPVVVSFPHFYLGEEKYTNAIEGLSPVREHHQTYLDLNPTTGVPIRASKKAQINILINRISGFPKTKSLNETIFPVMFINETVVIDDTSAAKLQKLLLMVTLVSNFPLIIVGLGVLLLLVFICLIVCERKLKMTTKEDTSYSPVSNKEGDEKNVSTYIGMTPIIEKS
;
A
#
# COMPACT_ATOMS: atom_id res chain seq x y z
N MET A 1 12.33 11.16 4.81
CA MET A 1 12.04 10.21 3.71
C MET A 1 10.72 10.63 3.13
N GLU A 2 10.61 10.72 1.81
CA GLU A 2 9.40 11.13 1.08
C GLU A 2 8.93 10.02 0.16
N PHE A 3 7.62 9.93 -0.02
CA PHE A 3 7.00 9.00 -0.96
C PHE A 3 7.39 9.37 -2.39
N GLU A 4 7.85 8.39 -3.16
CA GLU A 4 8.19 8.55 -4.57
C GLU A 4 7.13 7.91 -5.47
N LYS A 5 6.80 6.63 -5.24
CA LYS A 5 5.89 5.85 -6.09
C LYS A 5 5.48 4.54 -5.46
N ASP A 6 4.43 3.96 -6.02
CA ASP A 6 4.03 2.57 -5.77
C ASP A 6 4.94 1.61 -6.53
N VAL A 7 5.31 0.51 -5.88
CA VAL A 7 6.09 -0.57 -6.45
C VAL A 7 5.56 -1.92 -6.00
N GLU A 8 5.76 -2.93 -6.83
CA GLU A 8 5.49 -4.31 -6.46
C GLU A 8 6.80 -5.09 -6.38
N VAL A 9 6.99 -5.84 -5.31
CA VAL A 9 8.19 -6.66 -5.10
C VAL A 9 7.77 -8.03 -4.61
N LYS A 10 8.09 -9.08 -5.38
CA LYS A 10 7.70 -10.47 -5.07
C LYS A 10 6.17 -10.63 -4.87
N GLY A 11 5.36 -9.94 -5.66
CA GLY A 11 3.90 -9.98 -5.54
C GLY A 11 3.32 -9.22 -4.34
N LEU A 12 4.15 -8.48 -3.59
CA LEU A 12 3.72 -7.67 -2.46
C LEU A 12 3.68 -6.18 -2.86
N PRO A 13 2.58 -5.47 -2.58
CA PRO A 13 2.52 -4.03 -2.79
C PRO A 13 3.40 -3.32 -1.77
N ALA A 14 4.14 -2.31 -2.23
CA ALA A 14 4.99 -1.47 -1.40
C ALA A 14 5.02 -0.01 -1.91
N TYR A 15 5.24 0.91 -0.98
CA TYR A 15 5.50 2.32 -1.25
C TYR A 15 7.00 2.56 -1.20
N ARG A 16 7.55 3.14 -2.26
CA ARG A 16 8.95 3.55 -2.30
C ARG A 16 9.11 4.90 -1.63
N PHE A 17 9.99 4.93 -0.63
CA PHE A 17 10.42 6.15 0.04
C PHE A 17 11.88 6.46 -0.25
N THR A 18 12.19 7.74 -0.45
CA THR A 18 13.54 8.20 -0.77
C THR A 18 13.92 9.39 0.12
N PRO A 19 15.20 9.59 0.48
CA PRO A 19 15.60 10.79 1.21
C PRO A 19 15.40 12.03 0.32
N PRO A 20 14.68 13.07 0.78
CA PRO A 20 14.62 14.32 0.04
C PRO A 20 15.99 15.00 0.01
N ARG A 21 16.17 15.90 -0.97
CA ARG A 21 17.39 16.71 -1.11
C ARG A 21 17.70 17.49 0.18
N ASP A 22 16.65 17.94 0.86
CA ASP A 22 16.67 18.73 2.10
C ASP A 22 17.42 18.05 3.25
N VAL A 23 17.58 16.72 3.23
CA VAL A 23 18.29 15.98 4.31
C VAL A 23 19.77 16.37 4.40
N LEU A 24 20.41 16.63 3.27
CA LEU A 24 21.82 17.04 3.21
C LEU A 24 21.98 18.43 2.61
N ALA A 25 20.89 19.19 2.47
CA ALA A 25 20.94 20.56 1.97
C ALA A 25 21.72 21.48 2.92
N SER A 26 22.30 22.54 2.38
CA SER A 26 22.97 23.58 3.16
C SER A 26 21.96 24.33 4.05
N LYS A 27 22.45 25.09 5.02
CA LYS A 27 21.58 25.91 5.89
C LYS A 27 20.84 27.02 5.13
N GLU A 28 21.38 27.44 3.99
CA GLU A 28 20.74 28.44 3.12
C GLU A 28 19.54 27.86 2.37
N GLU A 29 19.62 26.59 1.97
CA GLU A 29 18.53 25.87 1.30
C GLU A 29 17.52 25.30 2.31
N ASN A 30 18.01 24.77 3.43
CA ASN A 30 17.19 24.28 4.54
C ASN A 30 17.73 24.81 5.88
N PRO A 31 17.16 25.90 6.43
CA PRO A 31 17.59 26.49 7.70
C PRO A 31 17.58 25.53 8.90
N ALA A 32 16.74 24.48 8.87
CA ALA A 32 16.73 23.46 9.92
C ALA A 32 18.06 22.68 10.01
N ASN A 33 18.86 22.68 8.94
CA ASN A 33 20.16 22.00 8.91
C ASN A 33 21.31 22.82 9.52
N GLU A 34 21.08 24.05 9.99
CA GLU A 34 22.13 24.87 10.63
C GLU A 34 22.81 24.14 11.79
N GLY A 35 22.05 23.36 12.56
CA GLY A 35 22.56 22.57 13.69
C GLY A 35 23.52 21.43 13.30
N PHE A 36 23.62 21.08 12.02
CA PHE A 36 24.56 20.06 11.54
C PHE A 36 25.93 20.63 11.15
N CYS A 37 26.09 21.96 11.11
CA CYS A 37 27.39 22.57 10.94
C CYS A 37 28.18 22.55 12.26
N VAL A 38 29.40 22.02 12.24
CA VAL A 38 30.27 21.93 13.43
C VAL A 38 30.63 23.31 13.97
N SER A 39 30.75 24.31 13.09
CA SER A 39 30.82 25.72 13.47
C SER A 39 30.13 26.58 12.41
N PRO A 40 29.72 27.83 12.74
CA PRO A 40 29.04 28.72 11.79
C PRO A 40 29.86 29.02 10.52
N LYS A 41 31.19 28.88 10.60
CA LYS A 41 32.14 29.10 9.50
C LYS A 41 32.48 27.82 8.74
N GLU A 42 32.12 26.64 9.24
CA GLU A 42 32.47 25.33 8.67
C GLU A 42 31.23 24.58 8.16
N CYS A 43 30.37 25.25 7.39
CA CYS A 43 29.33 24.58 6.61
C CYS A 43 29.88 24.29 5.20
N LEU A 44 29.88 23.02 4.80
CA LEU A 44 30.50 22.61 3.53
C LEU A 44 29.59 22.92 2.31
N GLY A 45 28.26 22.98 2.50
CA GLY A 45 27.27 23.20 1.45
C GLY A 45 26.35 21.98 1.26
N SER A 46 25.55 21.98 0.20
CA SER A 46 24.52 20.94 -0.05
C SER A 46 25.12 19.61 -0.54
N GLY A 47 24.56 18.51 -0.05
CA GLY A 47 24.86 17.12 -0.43
C GLY A 47 25.94 16.42 0.38
N VAL A 48 26.48 17.08 1.40
CA VAL A 48 27.57 16.54 2.23
C VAL A 48 27.34 16.84 3.71
N LEU A 49 27.84 15.98 4.59
CA LEU A 49 27.75 16.14 6.03
C LEU A 49 29.10 15.83 6.69
N LYS A 50 29.66 16.80 7.40
CA LYS A 50 30.89 16.62 8.19
C LYS A 50 30.58 15.85 9.47
N VAL A 51 31.14 14.65 9.61
CA VAL A 51 30.88 13.75 10.75
C VAL A 51 32.11 13.58 11.64
N SER A 52 32.96 14.60 11.71
CA SER A 52 34.22 14.57 12.47
C SER A 52 34.01 14.33 13.96
N VAL A 53 32.95 14.91 14.54
CA VAL A 53 32.55 14.72 15.95
C VAL A 53 32.26 13.24 16.24
N CYS A 54 31.64 12.53 15.28
CA CYS A 54 31.33 11.10 15.40
C CYS A 54 32.55 10.19 15.19
N LYS A 55 33.66 10.72 14.66
CA LYS A 55 34.86 9.97 14.25
C LYS A 55 36.13 10.46 14.96
N LYS A 56 36.00 10.83 16.24
CA LYS A 56 37.14 11.23 17.10
C LYS A 56 38.00 12.35 16.49
N GLY A 57 37.37 13.30 15.80
CA GLY A 57 38.04 14.43 15.17
C GLY A 57 38.61 14.17 13.76
N ALA A 58 38.50 12.95 13.24
CA ALA A 58 38.93 12.66 11.87
C ALA A 58 38.12 13.50 10.85
N PRO A 59 38.73 14.01 9.76
CA PRO A 59 38.07 14.90 8.78
C PRO A 59 37.15 14.14 7.81
N VAL A 60 36.29 13.28 8.34
CA VAL A 60 35.37 12.42 7.58
C VAL A 60 34.12 13.22 7.20
N VAL A 61 33.74 13.11 5.93
CA VAL A 61 32.53 13.70 5.36
C VAL A 61 31.71 12.62 4.67
N VAL A 62 30.41 12.56 4.95
CA VAL A 62 29.47 11.61 4.32
C VAL A 62 28.68 12.32 3.23
N SER A 63 28.44 11.63 2.12
CA SER A 63 27.56 12.08 1.04
C SER A 63 26.78 10.91 0.44
N PHE A 64 25.91 11.16 -0.53
CA PHE A 64 25.47 10.08 -1.42
C PHE A 64 26.60 9.73 -2.42
N PRO A 65 26.57 8.54 -3.04
CA PRO A 65 27.58 8.13 -4.02
C PRO A 65 27.70 9.11 -5.17
N HIS A 66 28.93 9.34 -5.62
CA HIS A 66 29.28 10.30 -6.67
C HIS A 66 28.72 11.71 -6.42
N PHE A 67 28.52 12.08 -5.14
CA PHE A 67 27.86 13.32 -4.73
C PHE A 67 26.47 13.52 -5.33
N TYR A 68 25.71 12.44 -5.54
CA TYR A 68 24.29 12.51 -5.92
C TYR A 68 23.53 13.44 -4.97
N LEU A 69 22.70 14.34 -5.52
CA LEU A 69 21.99 15.43 -4.79
C LEU A 69 22.89 16.51 -4.15
N GLY A 70 24.20 16.48 -4.37
CA GLY A 70 25.11 17.54 -3.92
C GLY A 70 25.35 18.65 -4.93
N GLU A 71 26.11 19.65 -4.51
CA GLU A 71 26.55 20.74 -5.38
C GLU A 71 27.50 20.26 -6.48
N GLU A 72 27.37 20.83 -7.68
CA GLU A 72 28.21 20.48 -8.84
C GLU A 72 29.71 20.74 -8.61
N LYS A 73 30.06 21.63 -7.67
CA LYS A 73 31.48 21.86 -7.29
C LYS A 73 32.17 20.57 -6.83
N TYR A 74 31.44 19.63 -6.23
CA TYR A 74 32.01 18.37 -5.77
C TYR A 74 32.24 17.37 -6.90
N THR A 75 31.30 17.28 -7.84
CA THR A 75 31.44 16.42 -9.03
C THR A 75 32.49 16.96 -9.99
N ASN A 76 32.61 18.28 -10.11
CA ASN A 76 33.56 18.93 -11.02
C ASN A 76 34.99 18.98 -10.45
N ALA A 77 35.16 18.85 -9.13
CA ALA A 77 36.48 18.86 -8.50
C ALA A 77 37.30 17.58 -8.78
N ILE A 78 36.65 16.48 -9.18
CA ILE A 78 37.27 15.16 -9.28
C ILE A 78 36.78 14.44 -10.54
N GLU A 79 37.73 14.09 -11.40
CA GLU A 79 37.47 13.35 -12.63
C GLU A 79 36.94 11.93 -12.33
N GLY A 80 36.02 11.45 -13.16
CA GLY A 80 35.44 10.11 -13.05
C GLY A 80 34.17 10.01 -12.19
N LEU A 81 33.68 11.13 -11.64
CA LEU A 81 32.41 11.15 -10.90
C LEU A 81 31.21 11.36 -11.84
N SER A 82 30.19 10.50 -11.73
CA SER A 82 28.95 10.60 -12.49
C SER A 82 27.73 10.28 -11.61
N PRO A 83 27.03 11.30 -11.08
CA PRO A 83 25.85 11.06 -10.24
C PRO A 83 24.65 10.60 -11.08
N VAL A 84 24.37 9.29 -11.07
CA VAL A 84 23.18 8.70 -11.71
C VAL A 84 22.16 8.29 -10.66
N ARG A 85 20.90 8.72 -10.80
CA ARG A 85 19.83 8.46 -9.82
C ARG A 85 19.65 6.97 -9.58
N GLU A 86 19.52 6.18 -10.63
CA GLU A 86 19.25 4.74 -10.58
C GLU A 86 20.35 3.99 -9.81
N HIS A 87 21.59 4.44 -9.93
CA HIS A 87 22.76 3.81 -9.31
C HIS A 87 23.06 4.36 -7.92
N HIS A 88 22.76 5.62 -7.63
CA HIS A 88 23.25 6.29 -6.41
C HIS A 88 22.14 6.73 -5.44
N GLN A 89 20.87 6.58 -5.81
CA GLN A 89 19.75 6.82 -4.92
C GLN A 89 19.67 5.77 -3.80
N THR A 90 19.40 6.26 -2.59
CA THR A 90 18.94 5.46 -1.45
C THR A 90 17.42 5.37 -1.47
N TYR A 91 16.87 4.20 -1.23
CA TYR A 91 15.41 4.00 -1.15
C TYR A 91 15.03 2.92 -0.15
N LEU A 92 13.78 2.99 0.32
CA LEU A 92 13.14 2.05 1.24
C LEU A 92 11.73 1.76 0.74
N ASP A 93 11.48 0.52 0.34
CA ASP A 93 10.17 0.03 -0.11
C ASP A 93 9.44 -0.61 1.09
N LEU A 94 8.36 0.01 1.56
CA LEU A 94 7.58 -0.43 2.72
C LEU A 94 6.20 -0.94 2.30
N ASN A 95 5.73 -2.03 2.88
CA ASN A 95 4.34 -2.44 2.68
C ASN A 95 3.38 -1.43 3.36
N PRO A 96 2.39 -0.88 2.64
CA PRO A 96 1.55 0.21 3.16
C PRO A 96 0.64 -0.21 4.32
N THR A 97 0.24 -1.49 4.37
CA THR A 97 -0.67 -2.00 5.40
C THR A 97 0.06 -2.34 6.70
N THR A 98 1.25 -2.93 6.60
CA THR A 98 1.97 -3.49 7.76
C THR A 98 3.19 -2.66 8.18
N GLY A 99 3.68 -1.77 7.33
CA GLY A 99 4.92 -1.01 7.55
C GLY A 99 6.20 -1.85 7.43
N VAL A 100 6.11 -3.14 7.09
CA VAL A 100 7.28 -4.03 6.98
C VAL A 100 8.13 -3.64 5.78
N PRO A 101 9.48 -3.53 5.93
CA PRO A 101 10.37 -3.28 4.81
C PRO A 101 10.45 -4.49 3.88
N ILE A 102 10.06 -4.29 2.62
CA ILE A 102 10.07 -5.33 1.58
C ILE A 102 11.41 -5.36 0.86
N ARG A 103 11.95 -4.16 0.57
CA ARG A 103 13.25 -3.99 -0.07
C ARG A 103 13.84 -2.66 0.39
N ALA A 104 15.14 -2.63 0.65
CA ALA A 104 15.85 -1.38 0.90
C ALA A 104 17.20 -1.39 0.19
N SER A 105 17.64 -0.22 -0.23
CA SER A 105 18.99 0.02 -0.73
C SER A 105 19.49 1.30 -0.10
N LYS A 106 20.41 1.16 0.84
CA LYS A 106 21.08 2.26 1.53
C LYS A 106 22.46 2.46 0.91
N LYS A 107 22.67 3.64 0.34
CA LYS A 107 23.93 3.99 -0.30
C LYS A 107 24.50 5.25 0.33
N ALA A 108 25.74 5.15 0.80
CA ALA A 108 26.46 6.27 1.41
C ALA A 108 27.92 6.25 0.95
N GLN A 109 28.49 7.42 0.76
CA GLN A 109 29.87 7.62 0.37
C GLN A 109 30.65 8.23 1.52
N ILE A 110 31.83 7.67 1.76
CA ILE A 110 32.81 8.14 2.74
C ILE A 110 33.83 8.97 1.98
N ASN A 111 33.96 10.22 2.41
CA ASN A 111 34.90 11.18 1.87
C ASN A 111 35.81 11.70 2.98
N ILE A 112 36.96 12.26 2.59
CA ILE A 112 37.91 12.93 3.46
C ILE A 112 38.03 14.38 3.02
N LEU A 113 37.84 15.30 3.96
CA LEU A 113 38.16 16.71 3.73
C LEU A 113 39.67 16.87 3.75
N ILE A 114 40.24 17.18 2.58
CA ILE A 114 41.67 17.43 2.41
C ILE A 114 41.86 18.94 2.36
N ASN A 115 42.77 19.45 3.18
CA ASN A 115 43.19 20.85 3.16
C ASN A 115 44.69 20.97 3.43
N ARG A 116 45.23 22.16 3.20
CA ARG A 116 46.62 22.48 3.53
C ARG A 116 46.78 22.56 5.05
N ILE A 117 47.70 21.76 5.59
CA ILE A 117 48.01 21.74 7.02
C ILE A 117 49.31 22.51 7.26
N SER A 118 49.24 23.54 8.11
CA SER A 118 50.44 24.26 8.55
C SER A 118 51.40 23.31 9.27
N GLY A 119 52.69 23.41 8.96
CA GLY A 119 53.72 22.50 9.50
C GLY A 119 53.92 21.19 8.72
N PHE A 120 53.08 20.88 7.71
CA PHE A 120 53.24 19.68 6.87
C PHE A 120 53.53 20.04 5.41
N PRO A 121 54.81 20.10 4.99
CA PRO A 121 55.20 20.54 3.65
C PRO A 121 54.53 19.78 2.49
N LYS A 122 54.24 18.49 2.70
CA LYS A 122 53.58 17.62 1.70
C LYS A 122 52.17 18.09 1.32
N THR A 123 51.51 18.87 2.17
CA THR A 123 50.14 19.37 1.94
C THR A 123 50.11 20.80 1.36
N LYS A 124 51.26 21.43 1.12
CA LYS A 124 51.33 22.84 0.69
C LYS A 124 50.69 23.10 -0.67
N SER A 125 50.70 22.11 -1.56
CA SER A 125 50.12 22.17 -2.91
C SER A 125 48.68 21.67 -2.99
N LEU A 126 48.10 21.22 -1.87
CA LEU A 126 46.72 20.71 -1.85
C LEU A 126 45.75 21.88 -1.75
N ASN A 127 44.81 21.93 -2.69
CA ASN A 127 43.64 22.78 -2.57
C ASN A 127 42.63 22.12 -1.62
N GLU A 128 41.84 22.94 -0.93
CA GLU A 128 40.77 22.43 -0.08
C GLU A 128 39.72 21.73 -0.93
N THR A 129 39.49 20.43 -0.71
CA THR A 129 38.56 19.62 -1.50
C THR A 129 38.06 18.42 -0.68
N ILE A 130 36.86 17.95 -0.98
CA ILE A 130 36.27 16.74 -0.40
C ILE A 130 36.60 15.56 -1.32
N PHE A 131 37.52 14.71 -0.88
CA PHE A 131 38.01 13.59 -1.66
C PHE A 131 37.25 12.29 -1.34
N PRO A 132 36.56 11.65 -2.31
CA PRO A 132 35.83 10.42 -2.11
C PRO A 132 36.80 9.25 -1.99
N VAL A 133 36.61 8.42 -0.96
CA VAL A 133 37.46 7.24 -0.72
C VAL A 133 36.74 5.99 -1.22
N MET A 134 35.50 5.81 -0.80
CA MET A 134 34.67 4.65 -1.16
C MET A 134 33.20 4.97 -0.93
N PHE A 135 32.32 4.26 -1.63
CA PHE A 135 30.91 4.19 -1.27
C PHE A 135 30.51 2.76 -0.90
N ILE A 136 29.48 2.65 -0.07
CA ILE A 136 28.92 1.40 0.41
C ILE A 136 27.50 1.31 -0.10
N ASN A 137 27.13 0.14 -0.63
CA ASN A 137 25.77 -0.18 -1.03
C ASN A 137 25.28 -1.36 -0.18
N GLU A 138 24.41 -1.06 0.78
CA GLU A 138 23.77 -2.05 1.64
C GLU A 138 22.35 -2.30 1.12
N THR A 139 22.11 -3.50 0.59
CA THR A 139 20.83 -3.90 0.02
C THR A 139 20.21 -5.05 0.79
N VAL A 140 18.91 -4.97 1.04
CA VAL A 140 18.13 -6.08 1.59
C VAL A 140 16.85 -6.25 0.80
N VAL A 141 16.46 -7.50 0.58
CA VAL A 141 15.18 -7.89 -0.02
C VAL A 141 14.59 -8.98 0.87
N ILE A 142 13.29 -8.91 1.13
CA ILE A 142 12.58 -9.94 1.88
C ILE A 142 12.78 -11.32 1.24
N ASP A 143 13.04 -12.34 2.05
CA ASP A 143 13.14 -13.72 1.58
C ASP A 143 11.77 -14.29 1.20
N ASP A 144 11.73 -15.36 0.41
CA ASP A 144 10.48 -15.91 -0.13
C ASP A 144 9.57 -16.47 0.97
N THR A 145 10.14 -17.00 2.06
CA THR A 145 9.35 -17.57 3.16
C THR A 145 8.65 -16.46 3.96
N SER A 146 9.36 -15.37 4.23
CA SER A 146 8.80 -14.18 4.87
C SER A 146 7.81 -13.46 3.97
N ALA A 147 8.07 -13.40 2.66
CA ALA A 147 7.15 -12.83 1.69
C ALA A 147 5.81 -13.60 1.65
N ALA A 148 5.86 -14.93 1.62
CA ALA A 148 4.66 -15.77 1.66
C ALA A 148 3.87 -15.63 2.97
N LYS A 149 4.57 -15.49 4.11
CA LYS A 149 3.92 -15.21 5.41
C LYS A 149 3.22 -13.86 5.40
N LEU A 150 3.89 -12.83 4.87
CA LEU A 150 3.32 -11.50 4.78
C LEU A 150 2.12 -11.47 3.82
N GLN A 151 2.19 -12.16 2.68
CA GLN A 151 1.07 -12.29 1.76
C GLN A 151 -0.16 -12.93 2.43
N LYS A 152 0.03 -14.00 3.20
CA LYS A 152 -1.04 -14.61 4.00
C LYS A 152 -1.62 -13.64 5.03
N LEU A 153 -0.77 -12.88 5.71
CA LEU A 153 -1.20 -11.88 6.68
C LEU A 153 -2.01 -10.76 6.02
N LEU A 154 -1.57 -10.27 4.86
CA LEU A 154 -2.30 -9.26 4.08
C LEU A 154 -3.67 -9.77 3.66
N LEU A 155 -3.76 -11.01 3.16
CA LEU A 155 -5.03 -11.63 2.79
C LEU A 155 -5.98 -11.74 4.00
N MET A 156 -5.47 -12.14 5.16
CA MET A 156 -6.25 -12.19 6.39
C MET A 156 -6.75 -10.80 6.81
N VAL A 157 -5.90 -9.78 6.76
CA VAL A 157 -6.28 -8.39 7.07
C VAL A 157 -7.36 -7.89 6.11
N THR A 158 -7.22 -8.14 4.81
CA THR A 158 -8.22 -7.76 3.82
C THR A 158 -9.56 -8.46 4.06
N LEU A 159 -9.56 -9.77 4.32
CA LEU A 159 -10.81 -10.52 4.57
C LEU A 159 -11.50 -10.05 5.84
N VAL A 160 -10.77 -9.90 6.95
CA VAL A 160 -11.34 -9.49 8.24
C VAL A 160 -11.86 -8.05 8.18
N SER A 161 -11.11 -7.13 7.56
CA SER A 161 -11.53 -5.73 7.44
C SER A 161 -12.76 -5.56 6.55
N ASN A 162 -12.94 -6.41 5.54
CA ASN A 162 -14.08 -6.34 4.62
C ASN A 162 -15.24 -7.26 5.02
N PHE A 163 -15.10 -8.05 6.09
CA PHE A 163 -16.11 -8.98 6.56
C PHE A 163 -17.50 -8.33 6.81
N PRO A 164 -17.60 -7.15 7.44
CA PRO A 164 -18.90 -6.49 7.62
C PRO A 164 -19.56 -6.11 6.28
N LEU A 165 -18.78 -5.69 5.28
CA LEU A 165 -19.30 -5.35 3.95
C LEU A 165 -19.86 -6.59 3.25
N ILE A 166 -19.24 -7.76 3.43
CA ILE A 166 -19.74 -9.03 2.90
C ILE A 166 -21.09 -9.38 3.54
N ILE A 167 -21.23 -9.21 4.87
CA ILE A 167 -22.51 -9.44 5.57
C ILE A 167 -23.60 -8.49 5.07
N VAL A 168 -23.29 -7.20 4.95
CA VAL A 168 -24.25 -6.21 4.43
C VAL A 168 -24.66 -6.57 3.01
N GLY A 169 -23.71 -6.94 2.14
CA GLY A 169 -24.00 -7.39 0.78
C GLY A 169 -24.94 -8.61 0.74
N LEU A 170 -24.70 -9.60 1.60
CA LEU A 170 -25.57 -10.77 1.73
C LEU A 170 -26.97 -10.39 2.25
N GLY A 171 -27.04 -9.49 3.23
CA GLY A 171 -28.30 -8.99 3.76
C GLY A 171 -29.15 -8.27 2.70
N VAL A 172 -28.53 -7.41 1.89
CA VAL A 172 -29.20 -6.74 0.77
C VAL A 172 -29.69 -7.74 -0.27
N LEU A 173 -28.88 -8.75 -0.61
CA LEU A 173 -29.28 -9.80 -1.55
C LEU A 173 -30.51 -10.57 -1.06
N LEU A 174 -30.53 -11.00 0.21
CA LEU A 174 -31.67 -11.70 0.80
C LEU A 174 -32.93 -10.83 0.83
N LEU A 175 -32.79 -9.54 1.12
CA LEU A 175 -33.90 -8.59 1.12
C LEU A 175 -34.47 -8.39 -0.29
N LEU A 176 -33.63 -8.31 -1.32
CA LEU A 176 -34.08 -8.24 -2.72
C LEU A 176 -34.82 -9.51 -3.14
N VAL A 177 -34.31 -10.69 -2.77
CA VAL A 177 -34.99 -11.97 -3.05
C VAL A 177 -36.35 -12.01 -2.35
N PHE A 178 -36.42 -11.60 -1.08
CA PHE A 178 -37.66 -11.56 -0.33
C PHE A 178 -38.70 -10.62 -0.96
N ILE A 179 -38.30 -9.42 -1.37
CA ILE A 179 -39.18 -8.48 -2.09
C ILE A 179 -39.64 -9.08 -3.42
N CYS A 180 -38.74 -9.73 -4.17
CA CYS A 180 -39.06 -10.37 -5.44
C CYS A 180 -40.14 -11.45 -5.26
N LEU A 181 -39.99 -12.33 -4.27
CA LEU A 181 -40.98 -13.36 -3.94
C LEU A 181 -42.35 -12.75 -3.61
N ILE A 182 -42.40 -11.70 -2.79
CA ILE A 182 -43.65 -11.00 -2.46
C ILE A 182 -44.32 -10.40 -3.72
N VAL A 183 -43.54 -9.79 -4.61
CA VAL A 183 -44.06 -9.22 -5.85
C VAL A 183 -44.57 -10.30 -6.79
N CYS A 184 -43.83 -11.41 -6.95
CA CYS A 184 -44.24 -12.57 -7.74
C CYS A 184 -45.55 -13.17 -7.22
N GLU A 185 -45.70 -13.36 -5.91
CA GLU A 185 -46.95 -13.85 -5.32
C GLU A 185 -48.12 -12.89 -5.53
N ARG A 186 -47.89 -11.58 -5.38
CA ARG A 186 -48.93 -10.55 -5.63
C ARG A 186 -49.37 -10.55 -7.08
N LYS A 187 -48.46 -10.75 -8.04
CA LYS A 187 -48.80 -10.89 -9.46
C LYS A 187 -49.59 -12.17 -9.74
N LEU A 188 -49.19 -13.31 -9.17
CA LEU A 188 -49.92 -14.58 -9.33
C LEU A 188 -51.37 -14.48 -8.80
N LYS A 189 -51.56 -13.87 -7.62
CA LYS A 189 -52.91 -13.65 -7.03
C LYS A 189 -53.77 -12.67 -7.82
N MET A 190 -53.18 -11.70 -8.54
CA MET A 190 -53.90 -10.80 -9.44
C MET A 190 -54.40 -11.55 -10.69
N THR A 191 -53.54 -12.35 -11.32
CA THR A 191 -53.91 -13.16 -12.51
C THR A 191 -55.00 -14.19 -12.19
N THR A 192 -54.93 -14.90 -11.05
CA THR A 192 -55.98 -15.86 -10.66
C THR A 192 -57.33 -15.19 -10.40
N LYS A 193 -57.37 -13.93 -9.93
CA LYS A 193 -58.62 -13.18 -9.74
C LYS A 193 -59.24 -12.73 -11.07
N GLU A 194 -58.42 -12.42 -12.08
CA GLU A 194 -58.92 -12.13 -13.44
C GLU A 194 -59.47 -13.40 -14.11
N ASP A 195 -58.81 -14.55 -13.97
CA ASP A 195 -59.26 -15.82 -14.57
C ASP A 195 -60.55 -16.37 -13.93
N THR A 196 -60.80 -16.12 -12.64
CA THR A 196 -62.02 -16.58 -11.95
C THR A 196 -63.25 -15.69 -12.24
N SER A 197 -63.06 -14.51 -12.86
CA SER A 197 -64.13 -13.54 -13.12
C SER A 197 -64.85 -13.72 -14.47
N TYR A 198 -64.36 -14.58 -15.37
CA TYR A 198 -64.97 -14.78 -16.69
C TYR A 198 -65.25 -16.27 -16.95
N SER A 199 -66.38 -16.76 -16.46
CA SER A 199 -67.01 -17.98 -16.99
C SER A 199 -68.52 -17.75 -17.05
N PRO A 200 -69.10 -17.45 -18.23
CA PRO A 200 -70.56 -17.41 -18.36
C PRO A 200 -71.07 -18.84 -18.52
N VAL A 201 -71.98 -19.26 -17.63
CA VAL A 201 -72.74 -20.51 -17.78
C VAL A 201 -73.83 -20.27 -18.81
N SER A 202 -73.78 -20.99 -19.93
CA SER A 202 -74.83 -21.00 -20.95
C SER A 202 -75.63 -22.31 -20.88
N ASN A 203 -76.96 -22.13 -20.84
CA ASN A 203 -78.06 -22.99 -21.28
C ASN A 203 -78.84 -23.89 -20.28
N LYS A 204 -80.06 -23.37 -20.02
CA LYS A 204 -81.40 -23.92 -20.36
C LYS A 204 -82.16 -24.79 -19.35
N GLU A 205 -83.37 -24.29 -19.09
CA GLU A 205 -84.53 -24.83 -18.36
C GLU A 205 -85.01 -26.20 -18.86
N GLY A 206 -85.60 -26.96 -17.93
CA GLY A 206 -86.31 -28.21 -18.16
C GLY A 206 -87.00 -28.72 -16.88
N ASP A 207 -88.27 -28.35 -16.76
CA ASP A 207 -89.31 -28.49 -15.75
C ASP A 207 -89.60 -29.84 -15.01
N GLU A 208 -90.20 -29.67 -13.82
CA GLU A 208 -91.27 -30.43 -13.13
C GLU A 208 -91.11 -31.78 -12.34
N LYS A 209 -91.38 -31.63 -11.01
CA LYS A 209 -92.33 -32.35 -10.10
C LYS A 209 -91.99 -33.67 -9.35
N ASN A 210 -91.72 -33.47 -8.04
CA ASN A 210 -92.34 -34.05 -6.81
C ASN A 210 -92.59 -35.57 -6.64
N VAL A 211 -92.04 -36.18 -5.57
CA VAL A 211 -92.69 -36.46 -4.25
C VAL A 211 -91.75 -37.34 -3.38
N SER A 212 -91.57 -36.95 -2.12
CA SER A 212 -90.80 -37.57 -1.03
C SER A 212 -91.45 -38.80 -0.38
N THR A 213 -90.66 -39.72 0.23
CA THR A 213 -90.85 -40.35 1.58
C THR A 213 -89.66 -41.27 1.94
N TYR A 214 -89.20 -41.24 3.20
CA TYR A 214 -88.08 -42.01 3.78
C TYR A 214 -88.53 -43.34 4.43
N ILE A 215 -87.59 -44.30 4.62
CA ILE A 215 -87.18 -44.96 5.91
C ILE A 215 -86.47 -46.33 5.67
N GLY A 216 -85.22 -46.42 6.15
CA GLY A 216 -84.56 -47.47 6.96
C GLY A 216 -84.64 -48.99 6.65
N MET A 217 -83.49 -49.67 6.61
CA MET A 217 -82.90 -50.52 7.70
C MET A 217 -81.69 -51.35 7.21
N THR A 218 -80.64 -51.40 8.05
CA THR A 218 -79.45 -52.30 8.10
C THR A 218 -79.86 -53.73 8.52
N PRO A 219 -79.05 -54.83 8.54
CA PRO A 219 -77.66 -55.02 9.07
C PRO A 219 -76.78 -55.96 8.18
N ILE A 220 -75.57 -56.48 8.48
CA ILE A 220 -74.99 -57.27 9.61
C ILE A 220 -73.44 -57.26 9.35
N ILE A 221 -72.55 -56.81 10.28
CA ILE A 221 -71.79 -57.58 11.31
C ILE A 221 -71.01 -58.76 10.65
N GLU A 222 -69.70 -59.05 10.82
CA GLU A 222 -68.84 -59.04 12.00
C GLU A 222 -67.33 -59.23 11.67
N LYS A 223 -66.51 -58.62 12.54
CA LYS A 223 -65.18 -58.96 13.12
C LYS A 223 -64.26 -60.05 12.51
N SER A 224 -62.96 -59.74 12.54
CA SER A 224 -62.04 -60.15 13.64
C SER A 224 -60.99 -59.09 13.88
#